data_AF-A0A920P5B2-F1
#
_entry.id   AF-A0A920P5B2-F1
#
_cell.length_a   1.000
_cell.length_b   1.000
_cell.length_c   1.000
_cell.angle_alpha   90.00
_cell.angle_beta   90.00
_cell.angle_gamma   90.00
#
_symmetry.space_group_name_H-M   'P 1'
#
loop_
_entity.id
_entity.type
_entity.pdbx_description
1 polymer ?
#
loop_
_entity_poly.entity_id
_entity_poly.type
_entity_poly.pdbx_seq_one_letter_code
_entity_poly.pdbx_strand_id
1 'polypeptide(L)'
;MGLGAARKAKRAVGLLEQVLATELMCAAQGIDFRRPLTGGRGVEIAHQRIRAVVSELEHDRSLGPDLDALTDLVRYGDLSRIAAELDR
;
A
#
# COMPACT_ATOMS: atom_id res chain seq x y z
N MET A 1 -14.07 -4.76 30.84
CA MET A 1 -14.57 -4.72 29.43
C MET A 1 -13.77 -3.79 28.50
N GLY A 2 -13.23 -2.64 28.92
CA GLY A 2 -12.51 -1.71 28.01
C GLY A 2 -11.15 -2.19 27.47
N LEU A 3 -10.28 -2.73 28.32
CA LEU A 3 -8.92 -3.14 27.92
C LEU A 3 -8.90 -4.26 26.85
N GLY A 4 -9.83 -5.22 26.95
CA GLY A 4 -9.96 -6.29 25.96
C GLY A 4 -10.37 -5.76 24.59
N ALA A 5 -11.32 -4.83 24.55
CA ALA A 5 -11.75 -4.18 23.31
C ALA A 5 -10.61 -3.38 22.66
N ALA A 6 -9.86 -2.60 23.44
CA ALA A 6 -8.73 -1.83 22.93
C ALA A 6 -7.64 -2.73 22.30
N ARG A 7 -7.31 -3.86 22.95
CA ARG A 7 -6.34 -4.83 22.39
C ARG A 7 -6.84 -5.48 21.11
N LYS A 8 -8.13 -5.83 21.04
CA LYS A 8 -8.73 -6.40 19.83
C LYS A 8 -8.71 -5.39 18.69
N ALA A 9 -9.07 -4.13 18.95
CA ALA A 9 -9.02 -3.06 17.96
C ALA A 9 -7.60 -2.85 17.42
N LYS A 10 -6.59 -2.77 18.30
CA LYS A 10 -5.18 -2.67 17.89
C LYS A 10 -4.75 -3.82 16.97
N ARG A 11 -5.13 -5.06 17.31
CA ARG A 11 -4.86 -6.23 16.45
C ARG A 11 -5.58 -6.14 15.12
N ALA A 12 -6.85 -5.73 15.11
CA ALA A 12 -7.65 -5.62 13.90
C ALA A 12 -7.07 -4.58 12.93
N VAL A 13 -6.59 -3.43 13.45
CA VAL A 13 -5.90 -2.42 12.64
C VAL A 13 -4.62 -2.99 12.02
N GLY A 14 -3.78 -3.69 12.80
CA GLY A 14 -2.56 -4.30 12.26
C GLY A 14 -2.83 -5.35 11.17
N LEU A 15 -3.94 -6.09 11.26
CA LEU A 15 -4.37 -7.02 10.21
C LEU A 15 -4.89 -6.27 8.97
N LEU A 16 -5.61 -5.17 9.16
CA LEU A 16 -6.09 -4.34 8.07
C LEU A 16 -4.93 -3.72 7.28
N GLU A 17 -3.86 -3.27 7.97
CA GLU A 17 -2.64 -2.76 7.32
C GLU A 17 -2.06 -3.80 6.34
N GLN A 18 -2.03 -5.09 6.72
CA GLN A 18 -1.54 -6.19 5.86
C GLN A 18 -2.48 -6.48 4.67
N VAL A 19 -3.79 -6.40 4.89
CA VAL A 19 -4.78 -6.55 3.80
C VAL A 19 -4.59 -5.43 2.78
N LEU A 20 -4.46 -4.19 3.24
CA LEU A 20 -4.21 -3.04 2.37
C LEU A 20 -2.87 -3.17 1.63
N ALA A 21 -1.81 -3.63 2.30
CA ALA A 21 -0.53 -3.89 1.65
C ALA A 21 -0.65 -4.89 0.49
N THR A 22 -1.43 -5.97 0.68
CA THR A 22 -1.68 -6.97 -0.36
C THR A 22 -2.46 -6.36 -1.53
N GLU A 23 -3.49 -5.57 -1.24
CA GLU A 23 -4.26 -4.86 -2.27
C GLU A 23 -3.39 -3.89 -3.07
N LEU A 24 -2.51 -3.13 -2.41
CA LEU A 24 -1.59 -2.19 -3.06
C LEU A 24 -0.58 -2.91 -3.96
N MET A 25 -0.07 -4.07 -3.57
CA MET A 25 0.81 -4.87 -4.42
C MET A 25 0.11 -5.30 -5.71
N CYS A 26 -1.11 -5.83 -5.58
CA CYS A 26 -1.94 -6.21 -6.74
C CYS A 26 -2.29 -5.01 -7.62
N ALA A 27 -2.66 -3.87 -7.02
CA ALA A 27 -3.01 -2.66 -7.74
C ALA A 27 -1.81 -2.09 -8.52
N ALA A 28 -0.62 -2.05 -7.89
CA ALA A 28 0.58 -1.56 -8.55
C ALA A 28 0.96 -2.43 -9.74
N GLN A 29 0.96 -3.75 -9.57
CA GLN A 29 1.23 -4.68 -10.68
C GLN A 29 0.16 -4.58 -11.78
N GLY A 30 -1.12 -4.42 -11.41
CA GLY A 30 -2.21 -4.22 -12.37
C GLY A 30 -2.08 -2.92 -13.17
N ILE A 31 -1.52 -1.86 -12.59
CA ILE A 31 -1.19 -0.63 -13.31
C ILE A 31 -0.05 -0.88 -14.30
N ASP A 32 0.99 -1.60 -13.90
CA ASP A 32 2.14 -1.89 -14.75
C ASP A 32 1.76 -2.70 -15.99
N PHE A 33 0.90 -3.71 -15.82
CA PHE A 33 0.36 -4.47 -16.95
C PHE A 33 -0.51 -3.66 -17.91
N ARG A 34 -1.02 -2.50 -17.48
CA ARG A 34 -1.87 -1.63 -18.31
C ARG A 34 -1.08 -0.53 -19.01
N ARG A 35 0.24 -0.42 -18.78
CA ARG A 35 1.07 0.54 -19.50
C ARG A 35 0.97 0.30 -21.01
N PRO A 36 0.91 1.35 -21.85
CA PRO A 36 1.20 2.76 -21.54
C PRO A 36 0.02 3.59 -21.03
N LEU A 37 -1.12 2.98 -20.65
CA LEU A 37 -2.21 3.74 -20.03
C LEU A 37 -1.75 4.37 -18.70
N THR A 38 -2.24 5.58 -18.44
CA THR A 38 -1.93 6.33 -17.23
C THR A 38 -3.20 6.58 -16.42
N GLY A 39 -3.06 6.53 -15.10
CA GLY A 39 -4.10 6.86 -14.13
C GLY A 39 -4.17 8.36 -13.85
N GLY A 40 -5.08 8.74 -12.95
CA GLY A 40 -5.14 10.12 -12.45
C GLY A 40 -3.90 10.49 -11.63
N ARG A 41 -3.65 11.79 -11.46
CA ARG A 41 -2.45 12.34 -10.79
C ARG A 41 -2.14 11.69 -9.44
N GLY A 42 -3.15 11.52 -8.58
CA GLY A 42 -2.97 10.87 -7.28
C GLY A 42 -2.64 9.38 -7.36
N VAL A 43 -3.20 8.67 -8.33
CA VAL A 43 -2.91 7.25 -8.57
C VAL A 43 -1.48 7.06 -9.05
N GLU A 44 -1.00 7.91 -9.96
CA GLU A 44 0.39 7.85 -10.44
C GLU A 44 1.40 8.16 -9.32
N ILE A 45 1.12 9.13 -8.46
CA ILE A 45 1.96 9.40 -7.28
C ILE A 45 1.95 8.22 -6.31
N ALA A 46 0.79 7.62 -6.06
CA ALA A 46 0.70 6.44 -5.20
C ALA A 46 1.48 5.26 -5.79
N HIS A 47 1.32 5.00 -7.08
CA HIS A 47 2.05 3.96 -7.82
C HIS A 47 3.56 4.17 -7.73
N GLN A 48 4.04 5.41 -7.92
CA GLN A 48 5.46 5.75 -7.77
C GLN A 48 5.97 5.51 -6.35
N ARG A 49 5.22 5.91 -5.31
CA ARG A 49 5.61 5.67 -3.90
C ARG A 49 5.68 4.19 -3.58
N ILE A 50 4.75 3.40 -4.10
CA ILE A 50 4.77 1.94 -3.97
C ILE A 50 6.01 1.36 -4.67
N ARG A 51 6.28 1.76 -5.92
CA ARG A 51 7.44 1.28 -6.69
C ARG A 51 8.79 1.74 -6.16
N ALA A 52 8.82 2.77 -5.32
CA ALA A 52 10.02 3.17 -4.59
C ALA A 52 10.40 2.20 -3.46
N VAL A 53 9.45 1.41 -2.94
CA VAL A 53 9.70 0.46 -1.84
C VAL A 53 9.62 -1.00 -2.27
N VAL A 54 8.88 -1.32 -3.34
CA VAL A 54 8.77 -2.67 -3.89
C VAL A 54 8.96 -2.66 -5.41
N SER A 55 9.87 -3.49 -5.92
CA SER A 55 10.08 -3.56 -7.37
C SER A 55 8.92 -4.28 -8.08
N GLU A 56 8.80 -4.09 -9.39
CA GLU A 56 7.88 -4.88 -10.22
C GLU A 56 8.15 -6.39 -10.08
N LEU A 57 7.06 -7.17 -10.12
CA LEU A 57 7.12 -8.62 -10.10
C LEU A 57 7.28 -9.16 -11.52
N GLU A 58 8.52 -9.25 -11.99
CA GLU A 58 8.84 -9.79 -13.32
C GLU A 58 8.79 -11.33 -13.37
N HIS A 59 9.13 -11.96 -12.24
CA HIS A 59 9.17 -13.42 -12.07
C HIS A 59 8.71 -13.75 -10.64
N ASP A 60 8.30 -15.00 -10.42
CA ASP A 60 7.91 -15.45 -9.08
C ASP A 60 9.03 -15.26 -8.06
N ARG A 61 8.66 -14.67 -6.92
CA ARG A 61 9.55 -14.49 -5.76
C ARG A 61 8.74 -14.56 -4.46
N SER A 62 9.45 -14.65 -3.34
CA SER A 62 8.82 -14.51 -2.03
C SER A 62 8.30 -13.08 -1.85
N LEU A 63 6.99 -12.93 -1.68
CA LEU A 63 6.33 -11.64 -1.47
C LEU A 63 6.36 -11.17 -0.01
N GLY A 64 6.82 -11.99 0.94
CA GLY A 64 6.85 -11.62 2.36
C GLY A 64 7.54 -10.27 2.61
N PRO A 65 8.79 -10.07 2.14
CA PRO A 65 9.49 -8.79 2.30
C PRO A 65 8.79 -7.61 1.62
N ASP A 66 8.18 -7.82 0.45
CA ASP A 66 7.44 -6.78 -0.27
C ASP A 66 6.18 -6.36 0.52
N LEU A 67 5.44 -7.34 1.05
CA LEU A 67 4.23 -7.11 1.84
C LEU A 67 4.55 -6.46 3.19
N ASP A 68 5.68 -6.79 3.80
CA ASP A 68 6.14 -6.13 5.03
C ASP A 68 6.46 -4.65 4.76
N ALA A 69 7.19 -4.36 3.68
CA ALA A 69 7.50 -2.99 3.27
C ALA A 69 6.24 -2.17 2.96
N LEU A 70 5.27 -2.77 2.26
CA LEU A 70 3.99 -2.12 1.97
C LEU A 70 3.11 -1.94 3.22
N THR A 71 3.17 -2.87 4.17
CA THR A 71 2.47 -2.75 5.46
C THR A 71 3.00 -1.55 6.24
N ASP A 72 4.31 -1.34 6.25
CA ASP A 72 4.91 -0.16 6.89
C ASP A 72 4.53 1.13 6.16
N LEU A 73 4.53 1.14 4.82
CA LEU A 73 4.08 2.28 4.02
C LEU A 73 2.62 2.68 4.34
N VAL A 74 1.74 1.70 4.56
CA VAL A 74 0.36 1.95 5.03
C VAL A 74 0.36 2.47 6.47
N ARG A 75 1.09 1.81 7.37
CA ARG A 75 1.13 2.15 8.80
C ARG A 75 1.62 3.58 9.07
N TYR A 76 2.62 4.04 8.32
CA TYR A 76 3.16 5.39 8.45
C TYR A 76 2.36 6.44 7.67
N GLY A 77 1.33 6.01 6.94
CA GLY A 77 0.37 6.89 6.29
C GLY A 77 0.95 7.61 5.07
N ASP A 78 1.96 7.05 4.41
CA ASP A 78 2.66 7.70 3.29
C ASP A 78 1.73 8.04 2.12
N LEU A 79 0.68 7.23 1.89
CA LEU A 79 -0.30 7.51 0.84
C LEU A 79 -1.40 8.49 1.25
N SER A 80 -1.65 8.63 2.56
CA SER A 80 -2.76 9.46 3.08
C SER A 80 -2.58 10.96 2.77
N ARG A 81 -1.33 11.39 2.58
CA ARG A 81 -0.98 12.80 2.34
C ARG A 81 -1.15 13.22 0.88
N ILE A 82 -1.31 12.27 -0.05
CA ILE A 82 -1.39 12.56 -1.47
C ILE A 82 -2.52 13.54 -1.75
N ALA A 83 -3.72 13.33 -1.20
CA ALA A 83 -4.85 14.25 -1.40
C ALA A 83 -4.50 15.70 -1.01
N ALA A 84 -3.91 15.90 0.17
CA ALA A 84 -3.50 17.22 0.65
C ALA A 84 -2.32 17.85 -0.10
N GLU A 85 -1.57 17.07 -0.88
CA GLU A 85 -0.53 17.57 -1.78
C GLU A 85 -1.12 18.00 -3.13
N LEU A 86 -2.24 17.41 -3.54
CA LEU A 86 -2.90 17.73 -4.82
C LEU A 86 -3.78 18.99 -4.75
N ASP A 87 -4.30 19.30 -3.56
CA ASP A 87 -5.14 20.47 -3.33
C ASP A 87 -4.34 21.77 -3.12
N ARG A 88 -3.00 21.69 -3.15
CA ARG A 88 -2.08 22.83 -3.14
C ARG A 88 -1.70 23.24 -4.57
#